data_AF-A0A7H2BJM9-F1
#
_entry.id   AF-A0A7H2BJM9-F1
#
_cell.length_a   1.000
_cell.length_b   1.000
_cell.length_c   1.000
_cell.angle_alpha   90.00
_cell.angle_beta   90.00
_cell.angle_gamma   90.00
#
_symmetry.space_group_name_H-M   'P 1'
#
loop_
_entity.id
_entity.type
_entity.pdbx_description
1 polymer ?
#
loop_
_entity_poly.entity_id
_entity_poly.type
_entity_poly.pdbx_seq_one_letter_code
_entity_poly.pdbx_strand_id
1 'polypeptide(L)'
;MAFKQGDPMWVDLGSDQLEESKKFYSELFGWEFTDTGADFGHYNIITLNGQRIGGAMNSLFGPDGPREKAETSNAWSVYLKVDDMEQSIEAVAGPDATAFQIVNVPQDS
;
A
#
# COMPACT_ATOMS: atom_id res chain seq x y z
N MET A 1 3.59 -12.53 -15.49
CA MET A 1 2.77 -11.79 -16.49
C MET A 1 3.09 -10.32 -16.32
N ALA A 2 3.04 -9.51 -17.39
CA ALA A 2 3.24 -8.06 -17.27
C ALA A 2 1.88 -7.36 -17.14
N PHE A 3 1.76 -6.44 -16.17
CA PHE A 3 0.60 -5.55 -16.03
C PHE A 3 0.55 -4.56 -17.20
N LYS A 4 -0.67 -4.24 -17.66
CA LYS A 4 -0.94 -3.21 -18.69
C LYS A 4 -1.39 -1.91 -18.03
N GLN A 5 -1.35 -0.81 -18.78
CA GLN A 5 -1.94 0.47 -18.37
C GLN A 5 -3.33 0.28 -17.75
N GLY A 6 -3.50 0.75 -16.52
CA GLY A 6 -4.76 0.70 -15.76
C GLY A 6 -5.01 -0.62 -15.00
N ASP A 7 -4.19 -1.66 -15.19
CA ASP A 7 -4.35 -2.89 -14.43
C ASP A 7 -4.04 -2.65 -12.94
N PRO A 8 -4.85 -3.19 -12.00
CA PRO A 8 -4.49 -3.20 -10.60
C PRO A 8 -3.24 -4.06 -10.42
N MET A 9 -2.21 -3.47 -9.84
CA MET A 9 -0.91 -4.12 -9.68
C MET A 9 -0.47 -4.27 -8.22
N TRP A 10 -1.09 -3.53 -7.31
CA TRP A 10 -0.77 -3.61 -5.88
C TRP A 10 -1.93 -3.13 -5.01
N VAL A 11 -1.95 -3.58 -3.76
CA VAL A 11 -2.90 -3.12 -2.75
C VAL A 11 -2.20 -2.89 -1.42
N ASP A 12 -2.60 -1.84 -0.71
CA ASP A 12 -2.15 -1.56 0.66
C ASP A 12 -3.33 -1.46 1.63
N LEU A 13 -3.15 -2.03 2.81
CA LEU A 13 -4.02 -1.82 3.95
C LEU A 13 -3.44 -0.74 4.87
N GLY A 14 -4.14 0.38 5.02
CA GLY A 14 -3.95 1.30 6.13
C GLY A 14 -4.81 0.86 7.32
N SER A 15 -4.22 0.73 8.51
CA SER A 15 -4.97 0.40 9.73
C SER A 15 -4.33 1.00 10.98
N ASP A 16 -5.10 1.65 11.85
CA ASP A 16 -4.63 2.11 13.16
C ASP A 16 -4.41 0.96 14.16
N GLN A 17 -5.05 -0.19 13.89
CA GLN A 17 -5.00 -1.43 14.64
C GLN A 17 -4.35 -2.51 13.76
N LEU A 18 -3.11 -2.23 13.35
CA LEU A 18 -2.39 -3.06 12.38
C LEU A 18 -2.17 -4.48 12.90
N GLU A 19 -1.83 -4.67 14.18
CA GLU A 19 -1.56 -6.01 14.72
C GLU A 19 -2.83 -6.88 14.79
N GLU A 20 -3.98 -6.29 15.14
CA GLU A 20 -5.28 -6.94 15.10
C GLU A 20 -5.66 -7.30 13.66
N SER A 21 -5.39 -6.40 12.72
CA SER A 21 -5.64 -6.61 11.29
C SER A 21 -4.77 -7.76 10.75
N LYS A 22 -3.48 -7.77 11.10
CA LYS A 22 -2.54 -8.85 10.76
C LYS A 22 -3.06 -10.19 11.25
N LYS A 23 -3.42 -10.28 12.54
CA LYS A 23 -3.99 -11.50 13.11
C LYS A 23 -5.24 -11.96 12.35
N PHE A 24 -6.18 -11.06 12.11
CA PHE A 24 -7.43 -11.36 11.40
C PHE A 24 -7.16 -11.93 9.99
N TYR A 25 -6.33 -11.25 9.19
CA TYR A 25 -6.06 -11.69 7.81
C TYR A 25 -5.14 -12.91 7.74
N SER A 26 -4.24 -13.11 8.70
CA SER A 26 -3.48 -14.35 8.85
C SER A 26 -4.40 -15.54 9.13
N GLU A 27 -5.38 -15.40 10.04
CA GLU A 27 -6.35 -16.46 10.34
C GLU A 27 -7.32 -16.73 9.19
N LEU A 28 -7.77 -15.68 8.49
CA LEU A 28 -8.78 -15.79 7.44
C LEU A 28 -8.20 -16.30 6.11
N PHE A 29 -7.02 -15.83 5.72
CA PHE A 29 -6.43 -16.08 4.40
C PHE A 29 -5.08 -16.80 4.42
N GLY A 30 -4.50 -17.03 5.61
CA GLY A 30 -3.14 -17.58 5.71
C GLY A 30 -2.06 -16.59 5.26
N TRP A 31 -2.32 -15.28 5.34
CA TRP A 31 -1.34 -14.26 4.98
C TRP A 31 -0.23 -14.15 6.01
N GLU A 32 0.97 -13.90 5.53
CA GLU A 32 2.15 -13.59 6.33
C GLU A 32 2.56 -12.14 6.13
N PHE A 33 3.04 -11.50 7.19
CA PHE A 33 3.41 -10.08 7.19
C PHE A 33 4.85 -9.92 7.64
N THR A 34 5.65 -9.21 6.84
CA THR A 34 7.07 -8.94 7.14
C THR A 34 7.30 -7.43 7.24
N ASP A 35 7.64 -6.94 8.43
CA ASP A 35 8.04 -5.55 8.64
C ASP A 35 9.38 -5.28 7.92
N THR A 36 9.40 -4.24 7.09
CA THR A 36 10.58 -3.79 6.33
C THR A 36 11.49 -2.87 7.13
N GLY A 37 11.07 -2.44 8.33
CA GLY A 37 11.85 -1.67 9.29
C GLY A 37 11.59 -0.15 9.25
N ALA A 38 12.23 0.56 10.19
CA ALA A 38 12.02 1.98 10.40
C ALA A 38 12.40 2.85 9.19
N ASP A 39 13.43 2.46 8.43
CA ASP A 39 13.87 3.17 7.21
C ASP A 39 12.78 3.21 6.12
N PHE A 40 11.80 2.32 6.20
CA PHE A 40 10.63 2.24 5.32
C PHE A 40 9.31 2.55 6.05
N GLY A 41 9.39 3.25 7.18
CA GLY A 41 8.20 3.65 7.95
C GLY A 41 7.42 2.47 8.55
N HIS A 42 8.09 1.34 8.83
CA HIS A 42 7.46 0.11 9.29
C HIS A 42 6.40 -0.45 8.33
N TYR A 43 6.62 -0.28 7.02
CA TYR A 43 5.79 -0.89 6.00
C TYR A 43 5.91 -2.41 6.06
N ASN A 44 4.78 -3.12 6.08
CA ASN A 44 4.73 -4.58 6.13
C ASN A 44 4.43 -5.13 4.73
N ILE A 45 5.29 -6.01 4.22
CA ILE A 45 4.99 -6.79 3.00
C ILE A 45 4.08 -7.95 3.37
N ILE A 46 2.97 -8.09 2.65
CA ILE A 46 2.04 -9.21 2.74
C ILE A 46 2.45 -10.28 1.75
N THR A 47 2.56 -11.53 2.22
CA THR A 47 2.80 -12.68 1.36
C THR A 47 1.79 -13.80 1.59
N LEU A 48 1.57 -14.61 0.56
CA LEU A 48 0.81 -15.86 0.63
C LEU A 48 1.61 -16.92 -0.14
N ASN A 49 1.92 -18.04 0.52
CA ASN A 49 2.76 -19.11 -0.06
C ASN A 49 4.09 -18.58 -0.63
N GLY A 50 4.72 -17.63 0.07
CA GLY A 50 5.98 -17.00 -0.34
C GLY A 50 5.89 -16.05 -1.53
N GLN A 51 4.69 -15.74 -2.03
CA GLN A 51 4.47 -14.75 -3.09
C GLN A 51 4.00 -13.44 -2.47
N ARG A 52 4.55 -12.31 -2.92
CA ARG A 52 4.12 -10.97 -2.49
C ARG A 52 2.75 -10.64 -3.10
N ILE A 53 1.84 -10.13 -2.28
CA ILE A 53 0.45 -9.88 -2.71
C ILE A 53 -0.08 -8.50 -2.32
N GLY A 54 0.66 -7.74 -1.52
CA GLY A 54 0.25 -6.41 -1.07
C GLY A 54 1.12 -5.91 0.07
N GLY A 55 0.74 -4.78 0.63
CA GLY A 55 1.36 -4.27 1.85
C GLY A 55 0.35 -3.84 2.90
N ALA A 56 0.88 -3.51 4.07
CA ALA A 56 0.11 -2.92 5.14
C ALA A 56 0.99 -1.94 5.93
N MET A 57 0.37 -0.89 6.44
CA MET A 57 1.04 0.08 7.30
C MET A 57 0.14 0.51 8.44
N ASN A 58 0.74 0.90 9.56
CA ASN A 58 -0.03 1.51 10.61
C ASN A 58 -0.38 2.93 10.16
N SER A 59 -1.67 3.25 10.06
CA SER A 59 -2.12 4.55 9.53
C SER A 59 -1.68 5.73 10.42
N LEU A 60 -1.34 5.47 11.69
CA LEU A 60 -0.80 6.43 12.65
C LEU A 60 0.74 6.48 12.69
N PHE A 61 1.46 5.74 11.84
CA PHE A 61 2.91 5.84 11.74
C PHE A 61 3.30 6.50 10.42
N GLY A 62 4.21 7.47 10.51
CA GLY A 62 4.85 8.08 9.35
C GLY A 62 6.37 7.94 9.40
N PRO A 63 7.08 8.54 8.43
CA PRO A 63 8.55 8.49 8.35
C PRO A 63 9.28 9.00 9.61
N ASP A 64 8.65 9.89 10.38
CA ASP A 64 9.22 10.45 11.62
C ASP A 64 8.73 9.75 12.90
N GLY A 65 8.00 8.63 12.77
CA GLY A 65 7.43 7.87 13.88
C GLY A 65 5.91 8.04 14.05
N PRO A 66 5.37 7.75 15.25
CA PRO A 66 3.94 7.84 15.54
C PRO A 66 3.39 9.25 15.37
N ARG A 67 2.13 9.36 14.93
CA ARG A 67 1.41 10.60 14.67
C ARG A 67 0.04 10.57 15.33
N GLU A 68 -0.46 11.75 15.71
CA GLU A 68 -1.79 11.89 16.33
C GLU A 68 -2.95 11.73 15.32
N LYS A 69 -2.68 11.99 14.04
CA LYS A 69 -3.66 11.89 12.97
C LYS A 69 -3.08 11.09 11.81
N ALA A 70 -3.88 10.16 11.30
CA ALA A 70 -3.50 9.35 10.18
C ALA A 70 -3.42 10.17 8.88
N GLU A 71 -2.35 10.00 8.12
CA GLU A 71 -2.24 10.52 6.75
C GLU A 71 -2.95 9.62 5.74
N THR A 72 -3.01 8.32 6.04
CA THR A 72 -3.79 7.34 5.28
C THR A 72 -5.08 7.01 6.03
N SER A 73 -6.19 6.83 5.31
CA SER A 73 -7.43 6.39 5.94
C SER A 73 -7.31 4.91 6.34
N ASN A 74 -8.06 4.47 7.35
CA ASN A 74 -8.27 3.05 7.63
C ASN A 74 -9.05 2.41 6.48
N ALA A 75 -8.34 2.00 5.44
CA ALA A 75 -8.90 1.62 4.15
C ALA A 75 -7.92 0.77 3.34
N TRP A 76 -8.46 0.11 2.33
CA TRP A 76 -7.68 -0.49 1.26
C TRP A 76 -7.40 0.54 0.17
N SER A 77 -6.14 0.68 -0.22
CA SER A 77 -5.70 1.44 -1.39
C SER A 77 -5.38 0.49 -2.53
N VAL A 78 -5.75 0.85 -3.75
CA VAL A 78 -5.45 0.07 -4.97
C VAL A 78 -4.56 0.92 -5.86
N TYR A 79 -3.43 0.34 -6.29
CA TYR A 79 -2.48 0.98 -7.19
C TYR A 79 -2.61 0.40 -8.59
N LEU A 80 -2.72 1.30 -9.56
CA LEU A 80 -2.87 0.95 -10.97
C LEU A 80 -1.56 1.17 -11.70
N LYS A 81 -1.23 0.26 -12.63
CA LYS A 81 -0.08 0.43 -13.51
C LYS A 81 -0.29 1.65 -14.40
N VAL A 82 0.71 2.53 -14.41
CA VAL A 82 0.82 3.63 -15.37
C VAL A 82 2.11 3.48 -16.17
N ASP A 83 2.04 3.71 -17.47
CA ASP A 83 3.17 3.64 -18.40
C ASP A 83 4.01 4.91 -18.34
N ASP A 84 3.37 6.05 -18.09
CA ASP A 84 3.99 7.36 -17.90
C ASP A 84 3.35 8.03 -16.68
N MET A 85 4.16 8.33 -15.66
CA MET A 85 3.68 8.84 -14.38
C MET A 85 3.20 10.29 -14.53
N GLU A 86 3.99 11.14 -15.16
CA GLU A 86 3.72 12.55 -15.36
C GLU A 86 2.45 12.76 -16.18
N GLN A 87 2.30 12.05 -17.30
CA GLN A 87 1.11 12.11 -18.14
C GLN A 87 -0.13 11.62 -17.37
N SER A 88 0.01 10.58 -16.56
CA SER A 88 -1.11 10.05 -15.78
C SER A 88 -1.55 11.05 -14.72
N ILE A 89 -0.62 11.73 -14.05
CA ILE A 89 -0.92 12.80 -13.08
C ILE A 89 -1.68 13.94 -13.76
N GLU A 90 -1.21 14.42 -14.92
CA GLU A 90 -1.89 15.49 -15.66
C GLU A 90 -3.30 15.08 -16.07
N ALA A 91 -3.48 13.85 -16.55
CA ALA A 91 -4.78 13.34 -16.99
C ALA A 91 -5.80 13.24 -15.84
N VAL A 92 -5.34 12.92 -14.62
CA VAL A 92 -6.23 12.81 -13.46
C VAL A 92 -6.43 14.13 -12.72
N ALA A 93 -5.57 15.14 -12.88
CA ALA A 93 -5.59 16.41 -12.15
C ALA A 93 -6.74 17.38 -12.51
N GLY A 94 -7.89 16.85 -12.94
CA GLY A 94 -9.11 17.64 -13.14
C GLY A 94 -9.65 18.23 -11.82
N PRO A 95 -10.58 19.21 -11.89
CA PRO A 95 -11.11 19.92 -10.72
C PRO A 95 -11.80 19.02 -9.67
N ASP A 96 -12.15 17.78 -10.03
CA ASP A 96 -12.80 16.80 -9.15
C ASP A 96 -11.82 15.77 -8.55
N ALA A 97 -10.52 15.82 -8.88
CA ALA A 97 -9.53 14.92 -8.31
C ALA A 97 -9.29 15.18 -6.82
N THR A 98 -9.45 14.15 -6.00
CA THR A 98 -9.48 14.31 -4.54
C THR A 98 -8.15 14.04 -3.84
N ALA A 99 -7.26 13.21 -4.41
CA ALA A 99 -5.83 13.06 -4.06
C ALA A 99 -5.26 11.84 -4.79
N PHE A 100 -3.99 11.90 -5.19
CA PHE A 100 -3.26 10.72 -5.66
C PHE A 100 -1.90 10.67 -4.95
N GLN A 101 -1.49 9.48 -4.53
CA GLN A 101 -0.12 9.24 -4.07
C GLN A 101 0.64 8.48 -5.16
N ILE A 102 1.81 9.02 -5.52
CA ILE A 102 2.78 8.32 -6.35
C ILE A 102 3.43 7.27 -5.45
N VAL A 103 3.29 6.00 -5.79
CA VAL A 103 3.93 4.91 -5.07
C VAL A 103 4.79 4.12 -6.03
N ASN A 104 6.08 4.02 -5.71
CA ASN A 104 6.96 3.04 -6.34
C ASN A 104 6.65 1.68 -5.71
N VAL A 105 5.82 0.90 -6.38
CA VAL A 105 5.52 -0.47 -5.97
C VAL A 105 6.81 -1.30 -6.06
N PRO A 106 7.21 -2.02 -4.99
CA PRO A 106 8.36 -2.91 -5.03
C PRO A 106 8.22 -3.88 -6.21
N GLN A 107 9.11 -3.78 -7.19
CA GLN A 107 9.14 -4.73 -8.30
C GLN A 107 9.80 -6.02 -7.80
N ASP A 108 9.25 -7.16 -8.20
CA ASP A 108 9.98 -8.43 -8.06
C ASP A 108 11.21 -8.37 -8.95
N SER A 109 12.38 -8.67 -8.36
CA SER A 109 13.67 -8.79 -9.05
C SER A 109 13.71 -9.98 -10.01
#